data_AF-A0A399GB60-F1
#
_entry.id   AF-A0A399GB60-F1
#
_cell.length_a   1.000
_cell.length_b   1.000
_cell.length_c   1.000
_cell.angle_alpha   90.00
_cell.angle_beta   90.00
_cell.angle_gamma   90.00
#
_symmetry.space_group_name_H-M   'P 1'
#
loop_
_entity.id
_entity.type
_entity.pdbx_description
1 polymer ?
#
loop_
_entity_poly.entity_id
_entity_poly.type
_entity_poly.pdbx_seq_one_letter_code
_entity_poly.pdbx_strand_id
1 'polypeptide(L)'
;MSDDSERVSVHGRVFQRISLDEKIYFAPAAIDDREESRLTAQHRLVARIFGDSLFSSRVSVENPSAILECGYGNGEWAVQCAEDFEDCEVRT
;
A
#
# COMPACT_ATOMS: atom_id res chain seq x y z
N MET A 1 -16.77 1.75 -23.73
CA MET A 1 -15.73 2.09 -22.75
C MET A 1 -15.79 1.02 -21.67
N SER A 2 -14.67 0.45 -21.25
CA SER A 2 -14.68 -0.65 -20.27
C SER A 2 -15.19 -0.13 -18.94
N ASP A 3 -16.12 -0.86 -18.33
CA ASP A 3 -16.76 -0.53 -17.05
C ASP A 3 -15.86 -0.87 -15.84
N ASP A 4 -14.63 -1.33 -16.10
CA ASP A 4 -13.69 -1.87 -15.10
C ASP A 4 -13.21 -0.86 -14.06
N SER A 5 -13.41 0.44 -14.31
CA SER A 5 -13.03 1.52 -13.38
C SER A 5 -14.22 2.06 -12.58
N GLU A 6 -15.41 1.48 -12.77
CA GLU A 6 -16.62 1.95 -12.16
C GLU A 6 -16.65 1.61 -10.66
N ARG A 7 -17.12 2.56 -9.86
CA ARG A 7 -17.06 2.52 -8.40
C ARG A 7 -18.44 2.45 -7.81
N VAL A 8 -18.55 1.73 -6.70
CA VAL A 8 -19.81 1.55 -5.98
C VAL A 8 -19.62 1.88 -4.49
N SER A 9 -20.61 2.56 -3.92
CA SER A 9 -20.66 2.82 -2.49
C SER A 9 -21.41 1.70 -1.77
N VAL A 10 -20.74 1.05 -0.82
CA VAL A 10 -21.32 -0.02 0.01
C VAL A 10 -21.06 0.33 1.47
N HIS A 11 -22.13 0.46 2.27
CA HIS A 11 -22.05 0.85 3.69
C HIS A 11 -21.21 2.12 3.97
N GLY A 12 -21.30 3.11 3.07
CA GLY A 12 -20.56 4.37 3.20
C GLY A 12 -19.06 4.27 2.92
N ARG A 13 -18.60 3.16 2.33
CA ARG A 13 -17.24 2.97 1.81
C ARG A 13 -17.28 2.87 0.29
N VAL A 14 -16.22 3.30 -0.38
CA VAL A 14 -16.13 3.27 -1.86
C VAL A 14 -15.30 2.07 -2.30
N PHE A 15 -15.82 1.26 -3.23
CA PHE A 15 -15.14 0.08 -3.79
C PHE A 15 -15.11 0.14 -5.31
N GLN A 16 -14.23 -0.64 -5.93
CA GLN A 16 -14.30 -0.95 -7.35
C GLN A 16 -15.41 -1.98 -7.59
N ARG A 17 -16.37 -1.69 -8.47
CA ARG A 17 -17.53 -2.57 -8.71
C ARG A 17 -17.08 -3.95 -9.16
N ILE A 18 -16.21 -4.02 -10.16
CA ILE A 18 -15.66 -5.28 -10.68
C ILE A 18 -14.99 -6.12 -9.58
N SER A 19 -14.31 -5.48 -8.63
CA SER A 19 -13.65 -6.19 -7.54
C SER A 19 -14.64 -6.87 -6.59
N LEU A 20 -15.82 -6.27 -6.41
CA LEU A 20 -16.90 -6.87 -5.62
C LEU A 20 -17.63 -7.97 -6.41
N ASP A 21 -18.01 -7.68 -7.65
CA ASP A 21 -18.80 -8.58 -8.50
C ASP A 21 -18.02 -9.87 -8.82
N GLU A 22 -16.76 -9.73 -9.21
CA GLU A 22 -15.86 -10.85 -9.54
C GLU A 22 -15.08 -11.37 -8.33
N LYS A 23 -15.32 -10.83 -7.13
CA LYS A 23 -14.70 -11.25 -5.87
C LYS A 23 -13.17 -11.22 -5.89
N ILE A 24 -12.60 -10.25 -6.60
CA ILE A 24 -11.15 -10.09 -6.78
C ILE A 24 -10.53 -9.51 -5.50
N TYR A 25 -11.12 -8.43 -4.96
CA TYR A 25 -10.56 -7.72 -3.83
C TYR A 25 -11.64 -6.94 -3.07
N PHE A 26 -11.72 -7.16 -1.76
CA PHE A 26 -12.76 -6.59 -0.90
C PHE A 26 -12.24 -5.46 0.00
N ALA A 27 -11.20 -4.74 -0.44
CA ALA A 27 -10.80 -3.50 0.21
C ALA A 27 -11.41 -2.28 -0.50
N PRO A 28 -11.69 -1.21 0.25
CA PRO A 28 -12.09 0.06 -0.33
C PRO A 28 -11.06 0.57 -1.33
N ALA A 29 -11.51 1.29 -2.35
CA ALA A 29 -10.67 1.94 -3.33
C ALA A 29 -9.83 3.05 -2.67
N ALA A 30 -8.69 3.41 -3.26
CA ALA A 30 -7.79 4.46 -2.77
C ALA A 30 -8.41 5.87 -2.64
N ILE A 31 -9.63 6.10 -3.16
CA ILE A 31 -10.35 7.37 -2.96
C ILE A 31 -11.20 7.37 -1.68
N ASP A 32 -11.23 6.25 -0.94
CA ASP A 32 -11.91 6.17 0.35
C ASP A 32 -11.01 6.77 1.44
N ASP A 33 -11.32 7.99 1.89
CA ASP A 33 -10.52 8.73 2.88
C ASP A 33 -10.24 7.96 4.17
N ARG A 34 -11.18 7.09 4.58
CA ARG A 34 -11.03 6.25 5.77
C ARG A 34 -9.99 5.16 5.53
N GLU A 35 -9.91 4.63 4.32
CA GLU A 35 -8.90 3.64 3.94
C GLU A 35 -7.52 4.25 3.83
N GLU A 36 -7.41 5.41 3.18
CA GLU A 36 -6.18 6.19 3.12
C GLU A 36 -5.64 6.49 4.52
N SER A 37 -6.51 7.02 5.40
CA SER A 37 -6.14 7.30 6.79
C SER A 37 -5.69 6.04 7.55
N ARG A 38 -6.30 4.88 7.27
CA ARG A 38 -5.95 3.61 7.90
C ARG A 38 -4.58 3.11 7.41
N LEU A 39 -4.31 3.17 6.11
CA LEU A 39 -3.05 2.76 5.50
C LEU A 39 -1.89 3.62 6.02
N THR A 40 -2.07 4.94 6.07
CA THR A 40 -1.10 5.86 6.65
C THR A 40 -0.86 5.64 8.14
N ALA A 41 -1.91 5.40 8.92
CA ALA A 41 -1.74 5.06 10.33
C ALA A 41 -0.94 3.76 10.51
N GLN A 42 -1.18 2.77 9.64
CA GLN A 42 -0.46 1.50 9.68
C GLN A 42 1.02 1.66 9.31
N HIS A 43 1.33 2.37 8.22
CA HIS A 43 2.70 2.69 7.81
C HIS A 43 3.47 3.36 8.96
N ARG A 44 2.93 4.46 9.50
CA ARG A 44 3.56 5.22 10.59
C ARG A 44 3.76 4.39 11.85
N LEU A 45 2.80 3.52 12.19
CA LEU A 45 2.92 2.65 13.36
C LEU A 45 4.08 1.66 13.18
N VAL A 46 4.16 1.02 12.02
CA VAL A 46 5.23 0.06 11.71
C VAL A 46 6.59 0.76 11.70
N ALA A 47 6.70 1.87 10.97
CA ALA A 47 7.92 2.66 10.90
C ALA A 47 8.43 3.04 12.30
N ARG A 48 7.52 3.57 13.14
CA ARG A 48 7.86 3.97 14.51
C ARG A 48 8.32 2.82 15.40
N ILE A 49 7.75 1.61 15.23
CA ILE A 49 8.17 0.41 15.99
C ILE A 49 9.62 0.05 15.68
N PHE A 50 10.09 0.29 14.46
CA PHE A 50 11.45 -0.01 14.02
C PHE A 50 12.38 1.20 13.97
N GLY A 51 12.01 2.31 14.62
CA GLY A 51 12.85 3.51 14.70
C GLY A 51 12.88 4.30 13.40
N ASP A 52 11.69 4.56 12.86
CA ASP A 52 11.43 5.29 11.61
C ASP A 52 11.93 4.55 10.35
N SER A 53 12.03 3.22 10.40
CA SER A 53 12.37 2.34 9.27
C SER A 53 11.30 1.28 9.04
N LEU A 54 11.19 0.71 7.84
CA LEU A 54 10.33 -0.45 7.60
C LEU A 54 10.98 -1.78 8.02
N PHE A 55 12.29 -1.80 8.23
CA PHE A 55 13.04 -3.01 8.55
C PHE A 55 13.57 -2.96 9.97
N SER A 56 13.38 -4.06 10.71
CA SER A 56 13.94 -4.18 12.06
C SER A 56 15.47 -4.19 11.99
N SER A 57 16.14 -3.52 12.93
CA SER A 57 17.60 -3.60 13.10
C SER A 57 18.14 -5.01 13.36
N ARG A 58 17.27 -5.99 13.64
CA ARG A 58 17.63 -7.41 13.79
C ARG A 58 17.64 -8.18 12.47
N VAL A 59 17.08 -7.60 11.41
CA VAL A 59 17.10 -8.16 10.06
C VAL A 59 18.00 -7.27 9.22
N SER A 60 19.17 -7.78 8.83
CA SER A 60 20.08 -7.04 7.96
C SER A 60 19.50 -7.03 6.54
N VAL A 61 18.93 -5.88 6.17
CA VAL A 61 18.59 -5.52 4.79
C VAL A 61 19.52 -4.38 4.42
N GLU A 62 20.63 -4.72 3.78
CA GLU A 62 21.67 -3.76 3.41
C GLU A 62 21.75 -3.66 1.89
N ASN A 63 21.51 -2.46 1.36
CA ASN A 63 21.65 -2.10 -0.06
C ASN A 63 21.01 -3.12 -1.03
N PRO A 64 19.70 -3.42 -0.89
CA PRO A 64 19.02 -4.26 -1.86
C PRO A 64 19.10 -3.62 -3.25
N SER A 65 19.25 -4.44 -4.30
CA SER A 65 19.20 -3.95 -5.67
C SER A 65 17.77 -3.92 -6.23
N ALA A 66 16.84 -4.66 -5.61
CA ALA A 66 15.44 -4.69 -6.00
C ALA A 66 14.53 -5.06 -4.83
N ILE A 67 13.36 -4.42 -4.76
CA ILE A 67 12.28 -4.69 -3.81
C ILE A 67 10.96 -4.84 -4.58
N LEU A 68 10.16 -5.84 -4.20
CA LEU A 68 8.79 -6.02 -4.68
C LEU A 68 7.81 -5.75 -3.54
N GLU A 69 6.96 -4.74 -3.71
CA GLU A 69 5.82 -4.50 -2.83
C GLU A 69 4.60 -5.28 -3.35
N CYS A 70 4.16 -6.27 -2.57
CA CYS A 70 2.98 -7.06 -2.89
C CYS A 70 1.73 -6.41 -2.28
N GLY A 71 0.91 -5.76 -3.11
CA GLY A 71 -0.34 -5.13 -2.67
C GLY A 71 -0.10 -3.73 -2.13
N TYR A 72 0.36 -2.84 -3.01
CA TYR A 72 0.90 -1.52 -2.67
C TYR A 72 -0.06 -0.55 -1.99
N GLY A 73 -1.37 -0.81 -1.97
CA GLY A 73 -2.33 0.07 -1.31
C GLY A 73 -2.20 1.52 -1.78
N ASN A 74 -1.83 2.44 -0.87
CA ASN A 74 -1.58 3.84 -1.17
C ASN A 74 -0.10 4.17 -1.52
N GLY A 75 0.79 3.17 -1.47
CA GLY A 75 2.18 3.24 -1.92
C GLY A 75 3.18 3.78 -0.90
N GLU A 76 2.78 4.08 0.34
CA GLU A 76 3.70 4.69 1.33
C GLU A 76 4.91 3.80 1.66
N TRP A 77 4.76 2.48 1.57
CA TRP A 77 5.85 1.56 1.89
C TRP A 77 6.87 1.48 0.74
N ALA A 78 6.44 1.40 -0.52
CA ALA A 78 7.32 1.54 -1.68
C ALA A 78 8.05 2.88 -1.68
N VAL A 79 7.35 3.98 -1.37
CA VAL A 79 7.96 5.32 -1.30
C VAL A 79 9.07 5.33 -0.26
N GLN A 80 8.80 4.89 0.96
CA GLN A 80 9.84 4.84 1.99
C GLN A 80 11.00 3.91 1.59
N CYS A 81 10.74 2.75 0.98
CA CYS A 81 11.81 1.88 0.46
C CYS A 81 12.68 2.58 -0.59
N ALA A 82 12.07 3.38 -1.48
CA ALA A 82 12.80 4.13 -2.50
C ALA A 82 13.62 5.29 -1.90
N GLU A 83 13.13 5.90 -0.81
CA GLU A 83 13.86 6.92 -0.04
C GLU A 83 15.02 6.32 0.76
N ASP A 84 14.81 5.18 1.42
CA ASP A 84 15.81 4.51 2.25
C ASP A 84 16.92 3.83 1.41
N PHE A 85 16.61 3.44 0.16
CA PHE A 85 17.53 2.73 -0.74
C PHE A 85 17.54 3.37 -2.14
N GLU A 86 18.22 4.50 -2.29
CA GLU A 86 18.21 5.32 -3.52
C GLU A 86 18.66 4.57 -4.79
N ASP A 87 19.53 3.57 -4.67
CA ASP A 87 20.04 2.74 -5.78
C ASP A 87 19.20 1.46 -6.03
N CYS A 88 18.14 1.24 -5.25
CA CYS A 88 17.28 0.05 -5.33
C CYS A 88 16.12 0.25 -6.31
N GLU A 89 15.83 -0.76 -7.12
CA GLU A 89 14.61 -0.76 -7.93
C GLU A 89 13.39 -1.25 -7.13
N VAL A 90 12.45 -0.35 -6.85
CA VAL A 90 11.19 -0.67 -6.16
C VAL A 90 10.06 -0.89 -7.17
N ARG A 91 9.38 -2.03 -7.09
CA ARG A 91 8.24 -2.40 -7.96
C ARG A 91 7.00 -2.73 -7.13
N THR A 92 5.83 -2.46 -7.69
CA THR A 92 4.51 -2.70 -7.08
C THR A 92 3.62 -3.58 -7.95
#